data_AF-A0ABD3QDK0-F1
#
_entry.id   AF-A0ABD3QDK0-F1
#
_cell.length_a   1.000
_cell.length_b   1.000
_cell.length_c   1.000
_cell.angle_alpha   90.00
_cell.angle_beta   90.00
_cell.angle_gamma   90.00
#
_symmetry.space_group_name_H-M   'P 1'
#
loop_
_entity.id
_entity.type
_entity.pdbx_description
1 polymer ?
#
loop_
_entity_poly.entity_id
_entity_poly.type
_entity_poly.pdbx_seq_one_letter_code
_entity_poly.pdbx_strand_id
1 'polypeptide(L)'
;MSYHPVEVPFPQPPSDPLQVNLESLNGTTLAVSIHAPFHDRDEAISTYRVDYSTEPFAQEKQRVSLTCDPQPEIQSITTIAADVNEVQYLVLDSSYQGNGEELEVQRVFVRSHRWHIRLVLDGETAYISHDYDANQIKEAIESLSLVDQVSISINNGGSTACAQHDGVNAGAFLSLFCLFLALLLSFRGATTEFIDVSADVIEFANTIDFALEALDTIQQDGVAVSPVSLDNGGFEKIFRIEFLGDGVGGNVEPIHVVSEYLLIMGSSADAFVLSDGESYAARNGLDSVVSTVGNELSGHFPLKLRGHTTDRISFNSSIDLVKARLEELPSVGEVNVQSPSKELAYQWVVTFLSNPGYFPCRLARSHQ
;
A
#
# COMPACT_ATOMS: atom_id res chain seq x y z
N MET A 1 29.66 -47.42 107.95
CA MET A 1 28.43 -47.33 107.15
C MET A 1 27.96 -45.88 107.23
N SER A 2 28.18 -45.09 106.17
CA SER A 2 27.76 -43.69 106.13
C SER A 2 26.25 -43.62 105.91
N TYR A 3 25.55 -42.88 106.76
CA TYR A 3 24.19 -42.45 106.51
C TYR A 3 24.21 -41.35 105.44
N HIS A 4 23.45 -41.54 104.36
CA HIS A 4 23.14 -40.45 103.44
C HIS A 4 22.12 -39.52 104.09
N PRO A 5 22.29 -38.18 104.00
CA PRO A 5 21.29 -37.25 104.50
C PRO A 5 19.99 -37.40 103.68
N VAL A 6 18.86 -37.49 104.37
CA VAL A 6 17.54 -37.41 103.75
C VAL A 6 17.26 -35.94 103.47
N GLU A 7 17.36 -35.53 102.21
CA GLU A 7 16.83 -34.25 101.77
C GLU A 7 15.31 -34.39 101.64
N VAL A 8 14.56 -33.60 102.41
CA VAL A 8 13.11 -33.47 102.24
C VAL A 8 12.89 -32.58 101.02
N PRO A 9 12.22 -33.06 99.95
CA PRO A 9 11.98 -32.25 98.76
C PRO A 9 11.17 -30.98 99.09
N PHE A 10 11.53 -29.86 98.48
CA PHE A 10 10.77 -28.61 98.62
C PHE A 10 9.34 -28.82 98.09
N PRO A 11 8.30 -28.35 98.82
CA PRO A 11 6.93 -28.47 98.36
C PRO A 11 6.70 -27.69 97.07
N GLN A 12 6.19 -28.35 96.04
CA GLN A 12 5.78 -27.73 94.78
C GLN A 12 4.45 -26.99 94.97
N PRO A 13 4.23 -25.84 94.28
CA PRO A 13 2.94 -25.16 94.33
C PRO A 13 1.83 -26.06 93.74
N PRO A 14 0.56 -25.91 94.17
CA PRO A 14 -0.56 -26.61 93.55
C PRO A 14 -0.60 -26.36 92.04
N SER A 15 -1.03 -27.35 91.26
CA SER A 15 -1.22 -27.14 89.82
C SER A 15 -2.41 -26.22 89.56
N ASP A 16 -2.54 -25.73 88.32
CA ASP A 16 -3.69 -24.92 87.92
C ASP A 16 -5.02 -25.67 88.11
N PRO A 17 -6.13 -24.96 88.39
CA PRO A 17 -7.44 -25.58 88.56
C PRO A 17 -7.88 -26.30 87.29
N LEU A 18 -8.53 -27.45 87.47
CA LEU A 18 -9.13 -28.15 86.34
C LEU A 18 -10.48 -27.51 85.99
N GLN A 19 -10.76 -27.37 84.69
CA GLN A 19 -12.05 -26.98 84.13
C GLN A 19 -12.78 -25.84 84.87
N VAL A 20 -12.52 -24.60 84.43
CA VAL A 20 -13.24 -23.40 84.88
C VAL A 20 -14.44 -23.16 83.97
N ASN A 21 -15.65 -23.25 84.53
CA ASN A 21 -16.88 -22.89 83.82
C ASN A 21 -17.48 -21.60 84.38
N LEU A 22 -18.10 -20.83 83.50
CA LEU A 22 -18.78 -19.58 83.82
C LEU A 22 -20.24 -19.69 83.38
N GLU A 23 -21.17 -19.46 84.31
CA GLU A 23 -22.61 -19.41 84.02
C GLU A 23 -23.18 -18.06 84.47
N SER A 24 -24.02 -17.43 83.65
CA SER A 24 -24.70 -16.19 84.04
C SER A 24 -25.90 -16.51 84.91
N LEU A 25 -25.88 -16.05 86.16
CA LEU A 25 -27.02 -16.16 87.08
C LEU A 25 -28.02 -15.03 86.86
N ASN A 26 -27.53 -13.81 86.61
CA ASN A 26 -28.35 -12.64 86.27
C ASN A 26 -27.50 -11.55 85.59
N GLY A 27 -28.13 -10.43 85.25
CA GLY A 27 -27.50 -9.29 84.54
C GLY A 27 -26.34 -8.60 85.27
N THR A 28 -26.04 -8.98 86.51
CA THR A 28 -24.95 -8.43 87.33
C THR A 28 -24.13 -9.50 88.05
N THR A 29 -24.40 -10.80 87.84
CA THR A 29 -23.75 -11.89 88.59
C THR A 29 -23.43 -13.07 87.69
N LEU A 30 -22.17 -13.51 87.72
CA LEU A 30 -21.71 -14.74 87.10
C LEU A 30 -21.36 -15.75 88.21
N ALA A 31 -21.82 -17.00 88.05
CA ALA A 31 -21.32 -18.12 88.83
C ALA A 31 -20.05 -18.65 88.17
N VAL A 32 -19.00 -18.83 88.98
CA VAL A 32 -17.75 -19.48 88.57
C VAL A 32 -17.71 -20.83 89.25
N SER A 33 -17.66 -21.92 88.48
CA SER A 33 -17.41 -23.26 89.01
C SER A 33 -16.00 -23.70 88.64
N ILE A 34 -15.21 -24.10 89.63
CA ILE A 34 -13.81 -24.49 89.48
C ILE A 34 -13.67 -25.91 90.02
N HIS A 35 -13.07 -26.82 89.24
CA HIS A 35 -12.73 -28.15 89.74
C HIS A 35 -11.35 -28.14 90.38
N ALA A 36 -11.19 -28.99 91.41
CA ALA A 36 -9.93 -29.11 92.11
C ALA A 36 -8.79 -29.44 91.13
N PRO A 37 -7.59 -28.88 91.34
CA PRO A 37 -6.42 -29.18 90.53
C PRO A 37 -6.00 -30.64 90.68
N PHE A 38 -5.20 -31.12 89.73
CA PHE A 38 -4.74 -32.51 89.69
C PHE A 38 -3.88 -32.90 90.90
N HIS A 39 -3.18 -31.94 91.53
CA HIS A 39 -2.42 -32.18 92.76
C HIS A 39 -2.57 -31.00 93.74
N ASP A 40 -2.97 -31.31 94.97
CA ASP A 40 -3.31 -30.35 96.05
C ASP A 40 -2.31 -30.34 97.22
N ARG A 41 -1.15 -31.00 97.08
CA ARG A 41 -0.02 -30.93 98.05
C ARG A 41 -0.39 -31.49 99.44
N ASP A 42 -1.09 -32.62 99.48
CA ASP A 42 -1.42 -33.36 100.72
C ASP A 42 -2.15 -32.54 101.80
N GLU A 43 -2.63 -31.33 101.47
CA GLU A 43 -3.47 -30.45 102.28
C GLU A 43 -4.62 -29.91 101.41
N ALA A 44 -5.84 -29.92 101.94
CA ALA A 44 -7.00 -29.47 101.17
C ALA A 44 -6.88 -27.98 100.78
N ILE A 45 -7.11 -27.67 99.50
CA ILE A 45 -7.15 -26.30 99.00
C ILE A 45 -8.24 -25.51 99.71
N SER A 46 -7.86 -24.38 100.31
CA SER A 46 -8.74 -23.56 101.13
C SER A 46 -9.40 -22.41 100.36
N THR A 47 -8.78 -21.89 99.29
CA THR A 47 -9.26 -20.72 98.53
C THR A 47 -8.79 -20.72 97.07
N TYR A 48 -9.55 -20.05 96.20
CA TYR A 48 -9.17 -19.73 94.81
C TYR A 48 -9.18 -18.22 94.59
N ARG A 49 -8.32 -17.72 93.70
CA ARG A 49 -8.34 -16.35 93.21
C ARG A 49 -8.91 -16.33 91.79
N VAL A 50 -9.86 -15.43 91.53
CA VAL A 50 -10.44 -15.21 90.20
C VAL A 50 -10.18 -13.76 89.80
N ASP A 51 -9.42 -13.57 88.73
CA ASP A 51 -9.18 -12.25 88.13
C ASP A 51 -10.04 -12.11 86.85
N TYR A 52 -10.66 -10.95 86.62
CA TYR A 52 -11.49 -10.67 85.44
C TYR A 52 -11.20 -9.28 84.87
N SER A 53 -11.31 -9.12 83.54
CA SER A 53 -11.14 -7.84 82.85
C SER A 53 -12.49 -7.13 82.67
N THR A 54 -12.49 -5.81 82.85
CA THR A 54 -13.63 -4.93 82.57
C THR A 54 -13.53 -4.21 81.22
N GLU A 55 -12.43 -4.42 80.48
CA GLU A 55 -12.24 -3.85 79.15
C GLU A 55 -12.74 -4.80 78.05
N PRO A 56 -13.58 -4.33 77.10
CA PRO A 56 -14.06 -5.15 76.01
C PRO A 56 -12.94 -5.49 75.02
N PHE A 57 -12.84 -6.74 74.60
CA PHE A 57 -11.90 -7.16 73.56
C PHE A 57 -12.26 -6.50 72.22
N ALA A 58 -11.35 -5.70 71.65
CA ALA A 58 -11.55 -5.09 70.33
C ALA A 58 -11.17 -6.09 69.22
N GLN A 59 -12.09 -6.31 68.28
CA GLN A 59 -11.83 -7.14 67.10
C GLN A 59 -10.97 -6.36 66.09
N GLU A 60 -9.76 -6.82 65.80
CA GLU A 60 -8.91 -6.21 64.76
C GLU A 60 -9.42 -6.59 63.37
N LYS A 61 -9.86 -5.60 62.57
CA LYS A 61 -10.21 -5.77 61.15
C LYS A 61 -9.07 -5.27 60.27
N GLN A 62 -8.23 -6.17 59.77
CA GLN A 62 -7.22 -5.83 58.76
C GLN A 62 -7.89 -5.67 57.38
N ARG A 63 -7.89 -4.46 56.83
CA ARG A 63 -8.25 -4.24 55.43
C ARG A 63 -6.99 -4.44 54.58
N VAL A 64 -6.96 -5.49 53.75
CA VAL A 64 -5.95 -5.67 52.71
C VAL A 64 -6.48 -5.00 51.43
N SER A 65 -5.83 -3.92 50.99
CA SER A 65 -6.10 -3.29 49.69
C SER A 65 -4.97 -3.64 48.72
N LEU A 66 -5.33 -4.18 47.55
CA LEU A 66 -4.42 -4.41 46.43
C LEU A 66 -4.59 -3.23 45.45
N THR A 67 -3.55 -2.40 45.32
CA THR A 67 -3.45 -1.42 44.23
C THR A 67 -2.66 -2.07 43.09
N CYS A 68 -3.32 -2.36 41.98
CA CYS A 68 -2.66 -2.78 40.73
C CYS A 68 -2.84 -1.63 39.74
N ASP A 69 -1.75 -1.22 39.08
CA ASP A 69 -1.75 -0.25 37.99
C ASP A 69 -1.54 -1.01 36.67
N PRO A 70 -2.63 -1.52 36.05
CA PRO A 70 -2.50 -2.35 34.86
C PRO A 70 -1.99 -1.51 33.68
N GLN A 71 -0.81 -1.85 33.18
CA GLN A 71 -0.30 -1.26 31.94
C GLN A 71 -0.88 -2.01 30.73
N PRO A 72 -1.31 -1.31 29.68
CA PRO A 72 -1.81 -1.95 28.47
C PRO A 72 -0.67 -2.71 27.76
N GLU A 73 -0.96 -3.92 27.29
CA GLU A 73 -0.02 -4.68 26.48
C GLU A 73 -0.08 -4.17 25.03
N ILE A 74 1.09 -3.85 24.47
CA ILE A 74 1.25 -3.41 23.07
C ILE A 74 1.84 -4.57 22.29
N GLN A 75 1.13 -5.06 21.27
CA GLN A 75 1.64 -6.04 20.33
C GLN A 75 1.76 -5.41 18.93
N SER A 76 2.94 -5.58 18.31
CA SER A 76 3.18 -5.18 16.93
C SER A 76 3.08 -6.40 16.02
N ILE A 77 2.25 -6.33 14.99
CA ILE A 77 2.16 -7.31 13.92
C ILE A 77 2.66 -6.62 12.66
N THR A 78 3.65 -7.19 11.98
CA THR A 78 4.23 -6.60 10.78
C THR A 78 4.13 -7.60 9.64
N THR A 79 3.47 -7.22 8.55
CA THR A 79 3.60 -7.91 7.26
C THR A 79 4.48 -7.05 6.37
N ILE A 80 5.71 -7.52 6.11
CA ILE A 80 6.64 -6.86 5.18
C ILE A 80 6.83 -7.76 3.96
N ALA A 81 6.64 -7.19 2.78
CA ALA A 81 7.27 -7.64 1.55
C ALA A 81 8.16 -6.51 1.05
N ALA A 82 9.22 -6.85 0.32
CA ALA A 82 9.93 -5.83 -0.44
C ALA A 82 8.96 -5.30 -1.51
N ASP A 83 8.88 -3.98 -1.66
CA ASP A 83 8.11 -3.39 -2.74
C ASP A 83 8.89 -3.54 -4.05
N VAL A 84 8.22 -4.10 -5.05
CA VAL A 84 8.72 -4.30 -6.41
C VAL A 84 7.67 -3.72 -7.34
N ASN A 85 7.99 -2.57 -7.91
CA ASN A 85 7.16 -1.93 -8.92
C ASN A 85 7.08 -2.78 -10.19
N GLU A 86 5.90 -2.80 -10.81
CA GLU A 86 5.75 -3.29 -12.18
C GLU A 86 6.54 -2.37 -13.12
N VAL A 87 7.26 -2.98 -14.05
CA VAL A 87 7.93 -2.28 -15.16
C VAL A 87 7.51 -2.91 -16.47
N GLN A 88 6.82 -2.13 -17.30
CA GLN A 88 6.50 -2.48 -18.68
C GLN A 88 7.40 -1.73 -19.65
N TYR A 89 7.57 -2.24 -20.86
CA TYR A 89 8.34 -1.57 -21.91
C TYR A 89 7.49 -1.38 -23.16
N LEU A 90 7.33 -0.13 -23.59
CA LEU A 90 6.82 0.17 -24.93
C LEU A 90 7.99 0.10 -25.92
N VAL A 91 7.87 -0.77 -26.90
CA VAL A 91 8.88 -0.96 -27.96
C VAL A 91 8.26 -0.52 -29.28
N LEU A 92 8.88 0.45 -29.94
CA LEU A 92 8.65 0.75 -31.34
C LEU A 92 9.79 0.12 -32.13
N ASP A 93 9.50 -1.00 -32.77
CA ASP A 93 10.46 -1.70 -33.60
C ASP A 93 10.34 -1.20 -35.04
N SER A 94 11.34 -0.44 -35.50
CA SER A 94 11.38 0.10 -36.85
C SER A 94 12.81 0.21 -37.38
N SER A 95 12.94 0.23 -38.71
CA SER A 95 14.21 0.55 -39.39
C SER A 95 14.43 2.06 -39.61
N TYR A 96 13.54 2.92 -39.12
CA TYR A 96 13.53 4.35 -39.39
C TYR A 96 14.53 5.11 -38.49
N GLN A 97 15.48 5.83 -39.10
CA GLN A 97 16.64 6.41 -38.41
C GLN A 97 16.38 7.78 -37.76
N GLY A 98 15.14 8.29 -37.77
CA GLY A 98 14.79 9.58 -37.16
C GLY A 98 15.44 10.82 -37.80
N ASN A 99 16.23 10.67 -38.87
CA ASN A 99 17.07 11.74 -39.42
C ASN A 99 16.62 12.25 -40.81
N GLY A 100 15.43 11.89 -41.25
CA GLY A 100 14.83 12.49 -42.42
C GLY A 100 13.38 12.74 -42.14
N GLU A 101 12.98 14.00 -42.02
CA GLU A 101 11.71 14.39 -42.64
C GLU A 101 11.81 13.90 -44.10
N GLU A 102 11.41 12.65 -44.36
CA GLU A 102 11.21 12.17 -45.72
C GLU A 102 9.94 12.88 -46.16
N LEU A 103 10.14 14.12 -46.63
CA LEU A 103 9.10 14.96 -47.17
C LEU A 103 8.42 14.15 -48.27
N GLU A 104 7.14 13.82 -48.09
CA GLU A 104 6.35 13.30 -49.18
C GLU A 104 6.09 14.45 -50.17
N VAL A 105 7.03 14.65 -51.10
CA VAL A 105 6.92 15.68 -52.14
C VAL A 105 6.08 15.14 -53.28
N GLN A 106 4.77 15.37 -53.22
CA GLN A 106 3.86 15.02 -54.31
C GLN A 106 3.86 16.12 -55.37
N ARG A 107 4.49 15.85 -56.52
CA ARG A 107 4.45 16.76 -57.66
C ARG A 107 3.09 16.70 -58.36
N VAL A 108 2.33 17.80 -58.31
CA VAL A 108 1.03 17.91 -58.98
C VAL A 108 1.18 18.73 -60.26
N PHE A 109 0.98 18.08 -61.41
CA PHE A 109 0.93 18.78 -62.70
C PHE A 109 -0.50 19.20 -63.02
N VAL A 110 -0.79 20.49 -63.00
CA VAL A 110 -2.09 21.00 -63.45
C VAL A 110 -2.10 21.11 -64.97
N ARG A 111 -2.88 20.25 -65.63
CA ARG A 111 -2.97 20.17 -67.10
C ARG A 111 -4.31 20.68 -67.67
N SER A 112 -5.18 21.25 -66.85
CA SER A 112 -6.59 21.44 -67.23
C SER A 112 -7.04 22.90 -67.11
N HIS A 113 -7.94 23.29 -68.02
CA HIS A 113 -8.69 24.56 -67.99
C HIS A 113 -9.84 24.53 -66.97
N ARG A 114 -9.97 23.48 -66.15
CA ARG A 114 -10.96 23.41 -65.07
C ARG A 114 -10.49 24.25 -63.90
N TRP A 115 -11.45 24.94 -63.29
CA TRP A 115 -11.22 25.97 -62.31
C TRP A 115 -10.65 25.49 -60.95
N HIS A 116 -10.55 24.16 -60.77
CA HIS A 116 -10.18 23.51 -59.52
C HIS A 116 -9.30 22.27 -59.67
N ILE A 117 -8.38 22.12 -58.72
CA ILE A 117 -7.66 20.89 -58.41
C ILE A 117 -8.40 20.17 -57.29
N ARG A 118 -8.55 18.86 -57.40
CA ARG A 118 -9.17 18.01 -56.37
C ARG A 118 -8.09 17.10 -55.78
N LEU A 119 -7.87 17.21 -54.48
CA LEU A 119 -7.00 16.30 -53.73
C LEU A 119 -7.89 15.46 -52.82
N VAL A 120 -7.70 14.14 -52.84
CA VAL A 120 -8.47 13.20 -52.01
C VAL A 120 -7.49 12.46 -51.13
N LEU A 121 -7.69 12.54 -49.82
CA LEU A 121 -6.92 11.84 -48.80
C LEU A 121 -7.91 11.15 -47.87
N ASP A 122 -7.78 9.83 -47.74
CA ASP A 122 -8.65 8.98 -46.91
C ASP A 122 -10.17 9.26 -47.01
N GLY A 123 -10.65 9.52 -48.23
CA GLY A 123 -12.07 9.79 -48.48
C GLY A 123 -12.50 11.24 -48.25
N GLU A 124 -11.69 12.07 -47.59
CA GLU A 124 -11.89 13.52 -47.53
C GLU A 124 -11.37 14.19 -48.81
N THR A 125 -11.94 15.35 -49.17
CA THR A 125 -11.60 16.05 -50.41
C THR A 125 -11.30 17.52 -50.15
N ALA A 126 -10.07 17.94 -50.46
CA ALA A 126 -9.69 19.34 -50.54
C ALA A 126 -9.89 19.87 -51.96
N TYR A 127 -10.56 21.01 -52.08
CA TYR A 127 -10.76 21.72 -53.34
C TYR A 127 -9.86 22.95 -53.38
N ILE A 128 -8.96 22.98 -54.35
CA ILE A 128 -7.99 24.06 -54.52
C ILE A 128 -8.35 24.82 -55.80
N SER A 129 -8.64 26.12 -55.69
CA SER A 129 -8.90 26.94 -56.87
C SER A 129 -7.62 27.24 -57.66
N HIS A 130 -7.77 27.38 -58.97
CA HIS A 130 -6.69 27.69 -59.90
C HIS A 130 -5.92 28.99 -59.57
N ASP A 131 -6.57 29.92 -58.87
CA ASP A 131 -6.06 31.24 -58.48
C ASP A 131 -5.60 31.31 -57.02
N TYR A 132 -5.68 30.20 -56.26
CA TYR A 132 -5.22 30.19 -54.86
C TYR A 132 -3.72 30.42 -54.78
N ASP A 133 -3.32 31.30 -53.86
CA ASP A 133 -1.93 31.48 -53.47
C ASP A 133 -1.46 30.39 -52.49
N ALA A 134 -0.18 30.39 -52.14
CA ALA A 134 0.41 29.36 -51.29
C ALA A 134 -0.27 29.21 -49.91
N ASN A 135 -0.77 30.32 -49.32
CA ASN A 135 -1.44 30.27 -48.03
C ASN A 135 -2.87 29.72 -48.16
N GLN A 136 -3.58 30.10 -49.23
CA GLN A 136 -4.92 29.57 -49.48
C GLN A 136 -4.90 28.08 -49.84
N ILE A 137 -3.87 27.62 -50.55
CA ILE A 137 -3.64 26.18 -50.78
C ILE A 137 -3.35 25.48 -49.45
N LYS A 138 -2.53 26.10 -48.60
CA LYS A 138 -2.18 25.58 -47.27
C LYS A 138 -3.44 25.38 -46.43
N GLU A 139 -4.26 26.42 -46.26
CA GLU A 139 -5.52 26.37 -45.52
C GLU A 139 -6.49 25.32 -46.07
N ALA A 140 -6.60 25.21 -47.40
CA ALA A 140 -7.48 24.21 -48.02
C ALA A 140 -7.04 22.77 -47.73
N ILE A 141 -5.75 22.53 -47.60
CA ILE A 141 -5.19 21.20 -47.34
C ILE A 141 -5.16 20.87 -45.85
N GLU A 142 -4.81 21.84 -44.98
CA GLU A 142 -4.91 21.73 -43.51
C GLU A 142 -6.37 21.66 -43.01
N SER A 143 -7.36 21.81 -43.90
CA SER A 143 -8.76 21.51 -43.58
C SER A 143 -9.10 20.02 -43.58
N LEU A 144 -8.20 19.16 -44.08
CA LEU A 144 -8.35 17.70 -44.03
C LEU A 144 -7.97 17.19 -42.64
N SER A 145 -8.78 16.32 -42.06
CA SER A 145 -8.63 15.86 -40.66
C SER A 145 -7.31 15.13 -40.37
N LEU A 146 -6.68 14.56 -41.40
CA LEU A 146 -5.40 13.87 -41.31
C LEU A 146 -4.18 14.77 -41.58
N VAL A 147 -4.37 16.07 -41.81
CA VAL A 147 -3.29 17.00 -42.15
C VAL A 147 -3.23 18.13 -41.13
N ASP A 148 -2.23 18.08 -40.24
CA ASP A 148 -2.00 19.10 -39.21
C ASP A 148 -1.22 20.31 -39.76
N GLN A 149 -0.11 20.04 -40.47
CA GLN A 149 0.71 21.08 -41.08
C GLN A 149 1.01 20.74 -42.54
N VAL A 150 1.05 21.74 -43.42
CA VAL A 150 1.56 21.58 -44.79
C VAL A 150 2.41 22.78 -45.20
N SER A 151 3.47 22.53 -45.97
CA SER A 151 4.25 23.60 -46.60
C SER A 151 4.04 23.62 -48.12
N ILE A 152 3.61 24.77 -48.64
CA ILE A 152 3.31 24.93 -50.05
C ILE A 152 4.44 25.72 -50.71
N SER A 153 5.03 25.17 -51.77
CA SER A 153 6.01 25.89 -52.59
C SER A 153 5.53 26.01 -54.04
N ILE A 154 5.27 27.24 -54.48
CA ILE A 154 4.96 27.52 -55.89
C ILE A 154 6.26 27.94 -56.56
N ASN A 155 6.87 27.03 -57.31
CA ASN A 155 8.14 27.28 -57.98
C ASN A 155 7.98 28.13 -59.25
N ASN A 156 9.09 28.71 -59.72
CA ASN A 156 9.22 29.45 -60.99
C ASN A 156 8.48 30.80 -61.09
N GLY A 157 8.27 31.50 -59.97
CA GLY A 157 7.78 32.89 -59.95
C GLY A 157 6.27 33.05 -60.16
N GLY A 158 5.50 31.95 -60.18
CA GLY A 158 4.05 31.99 -60.11
C GLY A 158 3.57 32.33 -58.70
N SER A 159 2.51 33.14 -58.58
CA SER A 159 1.89 33.50 -57.30
C SER A 159 0.62 32.70 -56.99
N THR A 160 0.15 31.87 -57.92
CA THR A 160 -1.10 31.11 -57.81
C THR A 160 -0.94 29.68 -58.31
N ALA A 161 -1.86 28.80 -57.91
CA ALA A 161 -1.87 27.37 -58.23
C ALA A 161 -1.72 27.05 -59.73
N CYS A 162 -2.24 27.92 -60.61
CA CYS A 162 -2.26 27.74 -62.07
C CYS A 162 -1.78 28.98 -62.85
N ALA A 163 -0.65 29.59 -62.46
CA ALA A 163 -0.05 30.70 -63.21
C ALA A 163 0.23 30.34 -64.70
N GLN A 164 0.18 31.35 -65.58
CA GLN A 164 0.22 31.18 -67.04
C GLN A 164 1.54 30.57 -67.54
N HIS A 165 1.43 29.57 -68.42
CA HIS A 165 2.50 28.68 -68.90
C HIS A 165 3.32 29.28 -70.07
N ASP A 166 4.64 29.34 -69.97
CA ASP A 166 5.57 29.85 -71.00
C ASP A 166 6.30 28.78 -71.81
N GLY A 167 5.93 27.49 -71.65
CA GLY A 167 6.32 26.45 -72.61
C GLY A 167 7.39 25.47 -72.14
N VAL A 168 8.10 25.73 -71.03
CA VAL A 168 9.32 24.97 -70.70
C VAL A 168 9.29 24.28 -69.34
N ASN A 169 8.68 24.85 -68.28
CA ASN A 169 8.62 24.22 -66.94
C ASN A 169 7.48 24.76 -66.06
N ALA A 170 6.23 24.33 -66.28
CA ALA A 170 5.11 24.67 -65.38
C ALA A 170 4.74 23.50 -64.46
N GLY A 171 4.78 23.73 -63.15
CA GLY A 171 4.24 22.85 -62.13
C GLY A 171 4.39 23.49 -60.74
N ALA A 172 3.29 23.59 -60.00
CA ALA A 172 3.35 23.82 -58.56
C ALA A 172 3.78 22.51 -57.89
N PHE A 173 4.66 22.60 -56.88
CA PHE A 173 5.10 21.43 -56.13
C PHE A 173 4.43 21.50 -54.77
N LEU A 174 3.57 20.52 -54.48
CA LEU A 174 3.00 20.38 -53.17
C LEU A 174 3.94 19.49 -52.35
N SER A 175 4.57 20.04 -51.32
CA SER A 175 5.22 19.21 -50.31
C SER A 175 4.17 18.94 -49.25
N LEU A 176 3.57 17.75 -49.27
CA LEU A 176 2.58 17.41 -48.27
C LEU A 176 3.35 16.95 -47.02
N PHE A 177 3.10 17.58 -45.88
CA PHE A 177 3.63 17.13 -44.59
C PHE A 177 2.48 16.33 -43.96
N CYS A 178 2.48 15.01 -44.12
CA CYS A 178 1.62 14.19 -43.29
C CYS A 178 2.37 13.95 -41.98
N LEU A 179 2.32 14.94 -41.07
CA LEU A 179 3.22 14.97 -39.91
C LEU A 179 2.75 14.12 -38.73
N PHE A 180 1.60 13.46 -38.81
CA PHE A 180 1.10 12.73 -37.66
C PHE A 180 1.53 11.27 -37.70
N LEU A 181 2.83 11.05 -37.47
CA LEU A 181 3.21 9.76 -36.91
C LEU A 181 2.73 9.77 -35.46
N ALA A 182 1.80 8.88 -35.17
CA ALA A 182 1.17 8.83 -33.87
C ALA A 182 0.82 7.40 -33.49
N LEU A 183 0.60 7.22 -32.20
CA LEU A 183 0.00 6.01 -31.65
C LEU A 183 -1.02 6.38 -30.57
N LEU A 184 -1.87 5.42 -30.23
CA LEU A 184 -2.71 5.45 -29.04
C LEU A 184 -2.35 4.28 -28.14
N LEU A 185 -2.34 4.53 -26.83
CA LEU A 185 -2.24 3.49 -25.82
C LEU A 185 -3.60 3.31 -25.15
N SER A 186 -3.91 2.08 -24.77
CA SER A 186 -5.10 1.76 -23.99
C SER A 186 -4.72 1.00 -22.74
N PHE A 187 -5.38 1.35 -21.63
CA PHE A 187 -5.16 0.76 -20.33
C PHE A 187 -6.47 0.72 -19.56
N ARG A 188 -6.84 -0.45 -19.03
CA ARG A 188 -8.08 -0.68 -18.25
C ARG A 188 -9.35 -0.13 -18.91
N GLY A 189 -9.41 -0.17 -20.24
CA GLY A 189 -10.56 0.30 -21.03
C GLY A 189 -10.59 1.81 -21.31
N ALA A 190 -9.65 2.58 -20.78
CA ALA A 190 -9.40 3.97 -21.18
C ALA A 190 -8.38 4.01 -22.33
N THR A 191 -8.43 5.04 -23.16
CA THR A 191 -7.49 5.25 -24.28
C THR A 191 -6.92 6.66 -24.18
N THR A 192 -5.63 6.81 -24.44
CA THR A 192 -4.95 8.10 -24.40
C THR A 192 -5.48 9.04 -25.49
N GLU A 193 -5.10 10.30 -25.44
CA GLU A 193 -5.06 11.11 -26.66
C GLU A 193 -3.91 10.64 -27.56
N PHE A 194 -3.85 11.15 -28.79
CA PHE A 194 -2.80 10.78 -29.72
C PHE A 194 -1.42 11.19 -29.18
N ILE A 195 -0.49 10.24 -29.22
CA ILE A 195 0.89 10.45 -28.81
C ILE A 195 1.75 10.59 -30.07
N ASP A 196 2.40 11.74 -30.22
CA ASP A 196 3.33 12.01 -31.32
C ASP A 196 4.60 11.16 -31.18
N VAL A 197 4.84 10.28 -32.14
CA VAL A 197 6.01 9.39 -32.17
C VAL A 197 7.18 9.97 -32.99
N SER A 198 6.95 11.10 -33.65
CA SER A 198 7.96 11.85 -34.41
C SER A 198 8.85 12.72 -33.53
N ALA A 199 8.39 13.04 -32.31
CA ALA A 199 9.14 13.75 -31.30
C ALA A 199 10.51 13.10 -30.98
N ASP A 200 11.43 13.93 -30.48
CA ASP A 200 12.72 13.44 -29.99
C ASP A 200 12.52 12.47 -28.82
N VAL A 201 13.50 11.63 -28.54
CA VAL A 201 13.33 10.51 -27.60
C VAL A 201 12.99 10.96 -26.17
N ILE A 202 13.40 12.16 -25.75
CA ILE A 202 13.10 12.69 -24.41
C ILE A 202 11.70 13.28 -24.41
N GLU A 203 11.37 14.10 -25.40
CA GLU A 203 10.04 14.66 -25.55
C GLU A 203 8.98 13.57 -25.69
N PHE A 204 9.24 12.54 -26.49
CA PHE A 204 8.35 11.40 -26.67
C PHE A 204 8.11 10.65 -25.35
N ALA A 205 9.15 10.43 -24.53
CA ALA A 205 8.99 9.84 -23.20
C ALA A 205 8.05 10.68 -22.32
N ASN A 206 8.23 12.00 -22.31
CA ASN A 206 7.36 12.91 -21.55
C ASN A 206 5.92 12.93 -22.07
N THR A 207 5.71 12.84 -23.39
CA THR A 207 4.36 12.79 -23.97
C THR A 207 3.66 11.48 -23.62
N ILE A 208 4.38 10.34 -23.59
CA ILE A 208 3.81 9.06 -23.12
C ILE A 208 3.41 9.18 -21.65
N ASP A 209 4.29 9.72 -20.79
CA ASP A 209 4.04 9.94 -19.36
C ASP A 209 2.76 10.75 -19.15
N PHE A 210 2.70 11.94 -19.77
CA PHE A 210 1.55 12.83 -19.69
C PHE A 210 0.26 12.19 -20.22
N ALA A 211 0.34 11.46 -21.33
CA ALA A 211 -0.82 10.81 -21.94
C ALA A 211 -1.37 9.68 -21.08
N LEU A 212 -0.51 8.92 -20.39
CA LEU A 212 -0.92 7.87 -19.45
C LEU A 212 -1.52 8.47 -18.18
N GLU A 213 -0.93 9.51 -17.60
CA GLU A 213 -1.46 10.19 -16.41
C GLU A 213 -2.78 10.92 -16.66
N ALA A 214 -3.09 11.27 -17.90
CA ALA A 214 -4.37 11.85 -18.28
C ALA A 214 -5.53 10.84 -18.25
N LEU A 215 -5.26 9.54 -18.14
CA LEU A 215 -6.30 8.52 -18.02
C LEU A 215 -6.87 8.51 -16.60
N ASP A 216 -8.20 8.50 -16.44
CA ASP A 216 -8.85 8.33 -15.12
C ASP A 216 -8.44 7.03 -14.39
N THR A 217 -7.88 6.06 -15.12
CA THR A 217 -7.39 4.77 -14.61
C THR A 217 -5.98 4.82 -14.03
N ILE A 218 -5.26 5.93 -14.21
CA ILE A 218 -3.91 6.18 -13.69
C ILE A 218 -3.95 7.50 -12.94
N GLN A 219 -3.57 7.48 -11.67
CA GLN A 219 -3.49 8.71 -10.88
C GLN A 219 -2.32 9.60 -11.33
N GLN A 220 -2.37 10.88 -11.00
CA GLN A 220 -1.21 11.77 -11.13
C GLN A 220 0.01 11.19 -10.40
N ASP A 221 1.20 11.31 -11.01
CA ASP A 221 2.46 10.70 -10.56
C ASP A 221 2.38 9.16 -10.43
N GLY A 222 1.40 8.55 -11.11
CA GLY A 222 1.12 7.12 -11.04
C GLY A 222 2.07 6.27 -11.86
N VAL A 223 2.72 6.86 -12.86
CA VAL A 223 3.72 6.23 -13.71
C VAL A 223 4.95 7.12 -13.83
N ALA A 224 6.08 6.52 -14.19
CA ALA A 224 7.25 7.25 -14.65
C ALA A 224 7.76 6.62 -15.93
N VAL A 225 7.82 7.42 -17.00
CA VAL A 225 8.33 7.00 -18.29
C VAL A 225 9.74 7.52 -18.52
N SER A 226 10.63 6.64 -18.98
CA SER A 226 12.01 7.00 -19.32
C SER A 226 12.46 6.30 -20.61
N PRO A 227 13.23 6.98 -21.47
CA PRO A 227 13.77 6.35 -22.66
C PRO A 227 14.88 5.36 -22.30
N VAL A 228 14.98 4.29 -23.08
CA VAL A 228 15.99 3.24 -22.91
C VAL A 228 16.93 3.29 -24.11
N SER A 229 18.17 3.69 -23.87
CA SER A 229 19.23 3.60 -24.86
C SER A 229 19.82 2.20 -24.85
N LEU A 230 19.80 1.54 -26.01
CA LEU A 230 20.56 0.32 -26.23
C LEU A 230 21.86 0.71 -26.95
N ASP A 231 22.98 0.66 -26.25
CA ASP A 231 24.28 1.17 -26.75
C ASP A 231 24.72 0.56 -28.08
N ASN A 232 24.34 -0.70 -28.33
CA ASN A 232 24.60 -1.37 -29.61
C ASN A 232 23.33 -1.58 -30.43
N GLY A 233 22.17 -1.12 -29.93
CA GLY A 233 20.83 -1.38 -30.48
C GLY A 233 20.64 -0.89 -31.91
N GLY A 234 19.55 -1.33 -32.54
CA GLY A 234 19.14 -0.84 -33.85
C GLY A 234 18.42 0.50 -33.76
N PHE A 235 17.47 0.73 -34.66
CA PHE A 235 16.69 1.98 -34.71
C PHE A 235 15.40 1.91 -33.89
N GLU A 236 15.30 0.95 -32.98
CA GLU A 236 14.15 0.81 -32.08
C GLU A 236 14.12 1.97 -31.07
N LYS A 237 12.92 2.51 -30.83
CA LYS A 237 12.69 3.40 -29.69
C LYS A 237 12.05 2.57 -28.58
N ILE A 238 12.67 2.54 -27.41
CA ILE A 238 12.20 1.75 -26.26
C ILE A 238 11.99 2.70 -25.08
N PHE A 239 10.85 2.55 -24.42
CA PHE A 239 10.46 3.35 -23.25
C PHE A 239 10.15 2.43 -22.09
N ARG A 240 10.84 2.64 -20.98
CA ARG A 240 10.57 2.00 -19.70
C ARG A 240 9.44 2.75 -19.02
N ILE A 241 8.34 2.05 -18.71
CA ILE A 241 7.18 2.55 -17.99
C ILE A 241 7.17 1.86 -16.63
N GLU A 242 7.45 2.60 -15.57
CA GLU A 242 7.38 2.10 -14.19
C GLU A 242 6.11 2.59 -13.51
N PHE A 243 5.37 1.67 -12.90
CA PHE A 243 4.16 2.01 -12.14
C PHE A 243 4.55 2.33 -10.70
N LEU A 244 4.22 3.53 -10.24
CA LEU A 244 4.62 4.08 -8.94
C LEU A 244 3.44 4.34 -8.01
N GLY A 245 2.24 4.54 -8.56
CA GLY A 245 1.09 4.98 -7.79
C GLY A 245 0.39 3.87 -7.00
N ASP A 246 -0.13 4.20 -5.81
CA ASP A 246 -0.96 3.32 -4.98
C ASP A 246 -2.16 2.68 -5.72
N GLY A 247 -2.72 3.36 -6.73
CA GLY A 247 -3.81 2.85 -7.58
C GLY A 247 -3.39 1.91 -8.71
N VAL A 248 -2.07 1.79 -8.94
CA VAL A 248 -1.45 0.99 -10.00
C VAL A 248 -0.26 0.17 -9.48
N GLY A 249 -0.23 -0.15 -8.18
CA GLY A 249 0.77 -1.05 -7.60
C GLY A 249 0.42 -2.53 -7.79
N GLY A 250 1.38 -3.41 -7.46
CA GLY A 250 1.22 -4.86 -7.57
C GLY A 250 1.48 -5.40 -8.98
N ASN A 251 0.83 -6.50 -9.33
CA ASN A 251 0.88 -7.03 -10.70
C ASN A 251 -0.14 -6.27 -11.56
N VAL A 252 0.35 -5.46 -12.51
CA VAL A 252 -0.48 -4.54 -13.29
C VAL A 252 -0.77 -5.14 -14.66
N GLU A 253 -2.03 -5.01 -15.11
CA GLU A 253 -2.39 -5.47 -16.45
C GLU A 253 -1.56 -4.75 -17.54
N PRO A 254 -1.32 -5.41 -18.70
CA PRO A 254 -0.56 -4.79 -19.78
C PRO A 254 -1.24 -3.54 -20.34
N ILE A 255 -0.44 -2.51 -20.63
CA ILE A 255 -0.82 -1.46 -21.58
C ILE A 255 -0.87 -2.08 -22.99
N HIS A 256 -1.85 -1.67 -23.79
CA HIS A 256 -1.99 -2.13 -25.17
C HIS A 256 -1.81 -0.99 -26.16
N VAL A 257 -1.02 -1.23 -27.21
CA VAL A 257 -0.98 -0.37 -28.39
C VAL A 257 -2.26 -0.57 -29.19
N VAL A 258 -2.95 0.52 -29.52
CA VAL A 258 -4.16 0.47 -30.35
C VAL A 258 -3.74 0.43 -31.81
N SER A 259 -3.54 -0.77 -32.35
CA SER A 259 -2.95 -0.99 -33.69
C SER A 259 -3.71 -0.32 -34.85
N GLU A 260 -5.01 -0.05 -34.70
CA GLU A 260 -5.81 0.66 -35.71
C GLU A 260 -5.32 2.10 -35.93
N TYR A 261 -4.73 2.72 -34.91
CA TYR A 261 -4.22 4.09 -34.94
C TYR A 261 -2.69 4.15 -34.87
N LEU A 262 -2.01 3.04 -35.22
CA LEU A 262 -0.56 2.99 -35.24
C LEU A 262 -0.03 3.52 -36.57
N LEU A 263 0.47 4.76 -36.55
CA LEU A 263 1.05 5.46 -37.69
C LEU A 263 2.55 5.65 -37.45
N ILE A 264 3.36 4.67 -37.85
CA ILE A 264 4.83 4.70 -37.72
C ILE A 264 5.51 4.41 -39.06
N MET A 265 6.65 5.05 -39.31
CA MET A 265 7.45 4.83 -40.52
C MET A 265 8.45 3.70 -40.36
N GLY A 266 8.91 3.15 -41.50
CA GLY A 266 9.99 2.17 -41.59
C GLY A 266 9.53 0.81 -42.09
N SER A 267 10.50 -0.04 -42.46
CA SER A 267 10.20 -1.40 -42.89
C SER A 267 9.99 -2.31 -41.68
N SER A 268 8.93 -3.13 -41.73
CA SER A 268 8.50 -3.95 -40.60
C SER A 268 8.31 -3.12 -39.33
N ALA A 269 7.75 -1.92 -39.48
CA ALA A 269 7.46 -1.04 -38.37
C ALA A 269 6.30 -1.63 -37.54
N ASP A 270 6.54 -1.86 -36.27
CA ASP A 270 5.55 -2.37 -35.32
C ASP A 270 5.73 -1.69 -33.96
N ALA A 271 4.69 -1.71 -33.14
CA ALA A 271 4.74 -1.23 -31.78
C ALA A 271 3.97 -2.15 -30.84
N PHE A 272 4.59 -2.52 -29.72
CA PHE A 272 4.02 -3.43 -28.74
C PHE A 272 4.56 -3.13 -27.34
N VAL A 273 3.88 -3.67 -26.34
CA VAL A 273 4.27 -3.55 -24.92
C VAL A 273 4.75 -4.89 -24.41
N LEU A 274 5.84 -4.90 -23.66
CA LEU A 274 6.31 -6.03 -22.87
C LEU A 274 5.79 -5.89 -21.43
N SER A 275 5.16 -6.93 -20.91
CA SER A 275 4.68 -7.08 -19.53
C SER A 275 5.00 -8.47 -19.01
N ASP A 276 4.69 -8.76 -17.74
CA ASP A 276 4.64 -10.14 -17.22
C ASP A 276 5.97 -10.93 -17.31
N GLY A 277 7.11 -10.24 -17.35
CA GLY A 277 8.43 -10.86 -17.49
C GLY A 277 8.84 -11.17 -18.93
N GLU A 278 8.06 -10.72 -19.92
CA GLU A 278 8.40 -10.80 -21.33
C GLU A 278 9.69 -10.03 -21.65
N SER A 279 10.40 -10.51 -22.66
CA SER A 279 11.70 -9.98 -23.08
C SER A 279 11.73 -9.65 -24.56
N TYR A 280 12.45 -8.59 -24.90
CA TYR A 280 12.73 -8.21 -26.29
C TYR A 280 14.24 -8.13 -26.49
N ALA A 281 14.72 -8.86 -27.49
CA ALA A 281 16.09 -8.72 -27.98
C ALA A 281 16.07 -7.74 -29.15
N ALA A 282 16.94 -6.73 -29.10
CA ALA A 282 17.08 -5.77 -30.19
C ALA A 282 17.52 -6.47 -31.48
N ARG A 283 17.29 -5.83 -32.63
CA ARG A 283 17.63 -6.34 -33.98
C ARG A 283 19.09 -6.73 -34.15
N ASN A 284 19.98 -6.22 -33.30
CA ASN A 284 21.40 -6.58 -33.28
C ASN A 284 21.68 -7.96 -32.62
N GLY A 285 20.72 -8.51 -31.87
CA GLY A 285 20.86 -9.75 -31.09
C GLY A 285 21.81 -9.68 -29.89
N LEU A 286 22.26 -8.48 -29.50
CA LEU A 286 23.26 -8.26 -28.43
C LEU A 286 22.64 -7.65 -27.17
N ASP A 287 21.67 -6.75 -27.34
CA ASP A 287 21.03 -6.06 -26.23
C ASP A 287 19.60 -6.57 -26.05
N SER A 288 19.13 -6.60 -24.81
CA SER A 288 17.76 -7.01 -24.49
C SER A 288 17.19 -6.24 -23.32
N VAL A 289 15.89 -6.02 -23.35
CA VAL A 289 15.10 -5.54 -22.21
C VAL A 289 14.17 -6.64 -21.73
N VAL A 290 13.88 -6.65 -20.43
CA VAL A 290 12.96 -7.61 -19.79
C VAL A 290 12.06 -6.82 -18.87
N SER A 291 10.75 -7.00 -18.99
CA SER A 291 9.77 -6.41 -18.09
C SER A 291 9.89 -7.01 -16.68
N THR A 292 9.45 -6.26 -15.68
CA THR A 292 9.45 -6.70 -14.28
C THR A 292 8.02 -6.84 -13.81
N VAL A 293 7.68 -8.05 -13.34
CA VAL A 293 6.39 -8.30 -12.69
C VAL A 293 6.42 -7.68 -11.29
N GLY A 294 5.51 -6.77 -11.02
CA GLY A 294 5.31 -6.16 -9.73
C GLY A 294 4.73 -7.17 -8.74
N ASN A 295 5.05 -7.02 -7.46
CA ASN A 295 4.58 -7.95 -6.45
C ASN A 295 3.40 -7.38 -5.67
N GLU A 296 2.35 -8.18 -5.51
CA GLU A 296 1.24 -7.87 -4.62
C GLU A 296 1.30 -8.73 -3.36
N LEU A 297 1.09 -8.10 -2.20
CA LEU A 297 0.61 -8.86 -1.04
C LEU A 297 -0.82 -9.30 -1.37
N SER A 298 -1.16 -10.56 -1.12
CA SER A 298 -2.50 -11.06 -1.35
C SER A 298 -2.92 -12.07 -0.29
N GLY A 299 -4.21 -12.40 -0.26
CA GLY A 299 -4.76 -13.39 0.66
C GLY A 299 -5.20 -12.84 2.02
N HIS A 300 -5.30 -13.75 2.99
CA HIS A 300 -5.85 -13.45 4.30
C HIS A 300 -5.02 -14.10 5.40
N PHE A 301 -4.85 -13.39 6.51
CA PHE A 301 -4.18 -13.90 7.69
C PHE A 301 -5.17 -13.97 8.88
N PRO A 302 -5.14 -15.05 9.67
CA PRO A 302 -5.81 -15.08 10.96
C PRO A 302 -4.83 -14.64 12.07
N LEU A 303 -5.33 -13.94 13.09
CA LEU A 303 -4.58 -13.65 14.31
C LEU A 303 -5.00 -14.62 15.41
N LYS A 304 -4.04 -15.17 16.15
CA LYS A 304 -4.30 -16.11 17.25
C LYS A 304 -3.86 -15.51 18.58
N LEU A 305 -4.80 -15.39 19.51
CA LEU A 305 -4.53 -14.97 20.87
C LEU A 305 -5.18 -15.93 21.86
N ARG A 306 -4.39 -16.44 22.81
CA ARG A 306 -4.87 -17.29 23.92
C ARG A 306 -5.71 -18.51 23.49
N GLY A 307 -5.41 -19.08 22.33
CA GLY A 307 -6.12 -20.24 21.81
C GLY A 307 -7.38 -19.91 20.99
N HIS A 308 -7.80 -18.65 20.96
CA HIS A 308 -8.83 -18.17 20.03
C HIS A 308 -8.16 -17.59 18.78
N THR A 309 -8.80 -17.80 17.63
CA THR A 309 -8.31 -17.37 16.32
C THR A 309 -9.38 -16.49 15.70
N THR A 310 -8.99 -15.33 15.18
CA THR A 310 -9.92 -14.45 14.47
C THR A 310 -10.41 -15.16 13.22
N ASP A 311 -11.53 -14.71 12.69
CA ASP A 311 -11.82 -14.95 11.27
C ASP A 311 -10.71 -14.38 10.38
N ARG A 312 -10.71 -14.81 9.11
CA ARG A 312 -9.73 -14.38 8.12
C ARG A 312 -9.78 -12.85 7.94
N ILE A 313 -8.64 -12.20 8.14
CA ILE A 313 -8.43 -10.77 7.91
C ILE A 313 -7.72 -10.62 6.56
N SER A 314 -8.27 -9.85 5.63
CA SER A 314 -7.61 -9.58 4.34
C SER A 314 -6.30 -8.81 4.56
N PHE A 315 -5.28 -9.07 3.75
CA PHE A 315 -3.97 -8.43 3.88
C PHE A 315 -4.03 -6.88 3.86
N ASN A 316 -4.99 -6.31 3.12
CA ASN A 316 -5.26 -4.88 2.99
C ASN A 316 -6.46 -4.39 3.84
N SER A 317 -6.85 -5.14 4.87
CA SER A 317 -8.00 -4.77 5.71
C SER A 317 -7.83 -3.39 6.35
N SER A 318 -8.92 -2.61 6.38
CA SER A 318 -8.96 -1.33 7.07
C SER A 318 -8.73 -1.50 8.58
N ILE A 319 -8.28 -0.41 9.22
CA ILE A 319 -8.05 -0.36 10.68
C ILE A 319 -9.31 -0.80 11.44
N ASP A 320 -10.47 -0.31 11.03
CA ASP A 320 -11.76 -0.63 11.67
C ASP A 320 -12.11 -2.12 11.56
N LEU A 321 -11.80 -2.74 10.42
CA LEU A 321 -12.05 -4.17 10.22
C LEU A 321 -11.08 -5.01 11.07
N VAL A 322 -9.80 -4.66 11.11
CA VAL A 322 -8.82 -5.35 11.98
C VAL A 322 -9.22 -5.23 13.45
N LYS A 323 -9.66 -4.03 13.88
CA LYS A 323 -10.20 -3.79 15.22
C LYS A 323 -11.42 -4.68 15.50
N ALA A 324 -12.43 -4.66 14.64
CA ALA A 324 -13.64 -5.46 14.82
C ALA A 324 -13.33 -6.96 14.94
N ARG A 325 -12.44 -7.49 14.09
CA ARG A 325 -12.04 -8.90 14.12
C ARG A 325 -11.29 -9.30 15.38
N LEU A 326 -10.52 -8.40 15.98
CA LEU A 326 -9.84 -8.63 17.25
C LEU A 326 -10.83 -8.59 18.43
N GLU A 327 -11.77 -7.65 18.42
CA GLU A 327 -12.82 -7.51 19.45
C GLU A 327 -13.88 -8.62 19.42
N GLU A 328 -13.99 -9.36 18.31
CA GLU A 328 -14.82 -10.58 18.21
C GLU A 328 -14.27 -11.76 19.04
N LEU A 329 -12.99 -11.73 19.46
CA LEU A 329 -12.42 -12.82 20.23
C LEU A 329 -12.95 -12.83 21.67
N PRO A 330 -13.44 -13.97 22.21
CA PRO A 330 -13.98 -14.06 23.56
C PRO A 330 -13.02 -13.62 24.68
N SER A 331 -11.72 -13.62 24.40
CA SER A 331 -10.65 -13.24 25.34
C SER A 331 -10.19 -11.79 25.21
N VAL A 332 -10.75 -11.02 24.29
CA VAL A 332 -10.31 -9.65 23.94
C VAL A 332 -11.44 -8.67 24.26
N GLY A 333 -11.09 -7.58 24.96
CA GLY A 333 -11.99 -6.45 25.15
C GLY A 333 -11.75 -5.38 24.08
N GLU A 334 -11.95 -4.11 24.42
CA GLU A 334 -11.64 -3.01 23.52
C GLU A 334 -10.14 -2.98 23.14
N VAL A 335 -9.86 -2.85 21.84
CA VAL A 335 -8.50 -2.65 21.33
C VAL A 335 -8.39 -1.30 20.60
N ASN A 336 -7.21 -0.69 20.70
CA ASN A 336 -6.83 0.43 19.86
C ASN A 336 -5.86 -0.06 18.80
N VAL A 337 -6.27 0.02 17.53
CA VAL A 337 -5.43 -0.33 16.38
C VAL A 337 -4.95 0.97 15.75
N GLN A 338 -3.64 1.15 15.67
CA GLN A 338 -3.01 2.27 14.98
C GLN A 338 -2.25 1.73 13.77
N SER A 339 -2.29 2.45 12.64
CA SER A 339 -1.42 2.18 11.48
C SER A 339 0.00 2.72 11.70
N PRO A 340 1.00 2.26 10.93
CA PRO A 340 1.90 3.25 10.35
C PRO A 340 2.24 3.09 8.86
N SER A 341 2.32 4.29 8.27
CA SER A 341 3.24 4.80 7.24
C SER A 341 2.90 4.64 5.74
N LYS A 342 3.54 5.54 4.99
CA LYS A 342 3.21 6.08 3.66
C LYS A 342 3.68 5.25 2.47
N GLU A 343 4.03 3.97 2.66
CA GLU A 343 4.63 3.15 1.60
C GLU A 343 4.18 1.67 1.66
N LEU A 344 2.86 1.44 1.69
CA LEU A 344 2.22 0.11 1.50
C LEU A 344 2.70 -1.06 2.42
N ALA A 345 3.56 -0.79 3.40
CA ALA A 345 3.95 -1.73 4.44
C ALA A 345 2.92 -1.69 5.58
N TYR A 346 2.00 -2.66 5.60
CA TYR A 346 1.01 -2.76 6.66
C TYR A 346 1.64 -3.22 7.98
N GLN A 347 1.96 -2.25 8.86
CA GLN A 347 2.30 -2.52 10.25
C GLN A 347 1.08 -2.27 11.15
N TRP A 348 0.68 -3.32 11.83
CA TRP A 348 -0.30 -3.44 12.91
C TRP A 348 0.21 -2.99 14.28
N VAL A 349 -0.15 -1.84 14.86
CA VAL A 349 0.03 -1.63 16.32
C VAL A 349 -1.28 -1.88 17.05
N VAL A 350 -1.36 -2.97 17.81
CA VAL A 350 -2.54 -3.33 18.60
C VAL A 350 -2.25 -3.06 20.08
N THR A 351 -3.02 -2.14 20.67
CA THR A 351 -3.00 -1.87 22.11
C THR A 351 -4.26 -2.45 22.74
N PHE A 352 -4.13 -3.35 23.71
CA PHE A 352 -5.28 -3.88 24.44
C PHE A 352 -5.69 -2.90 25.55
N LEU A 353 -6.87 -2.27 25.41
CA LEU A 353 -7.37 -1.26 26.35
C LEU A 353 -8.16 -1.87 27.51
N SER A 354 -8.68 -3.09 27.35
CA SER A 354 -9.35 -3.85 28.42
C SER A 354 -9.02 -5.34 28.32
N ASN A 355 -9.09 -6.06 29.45
CA ASN A 355 -8.49 -7.39 29.64
C ASN A 355 -6.93 -7.45 29.53
N PRO A 356 -6.16 -6.47 30.07
CA PRO A 356 -4.70 -6.64 30.20
C PRO A 356 -4.49 -7.88 31.07
N GLY A 357 -3.63 -8.80 30.65
CA GLY A 357 -3.58 -10.13 31.23
C GLY A 357 -3.61 -10.13 32.76
N TYR A 358 -4.41 -11.03 33.33
CA TYR A 358 -4.29 -11.45 34.72
C TYR A 358 -2.85 -11.95 34.95
N PHE A 359 -1.92 -11.05 35.24
CA PHE A 359 -0.74 -11.41 36.01
C PHE A 359 -1.26 -11.61 37.43
N PRO A 360 -1.17 -12.81 38.04
CA PRO A 360 -1.33 -12.86 39.47
C PRO A 360 -0.24 -11.98 40.06
N CYS A 361 -0.60 -10.87 40.71
CA CYS A 361 0.28 -10.22 41.67
C CYS A 361 0.78 -11.34 42.58
N ARG A 362 2.06 -11.71 42.48
CA ARG A 362 2.63 -12.69 43.41
C ARG A 362 2.37 -12.15 44.80
N LEU A 363 1.59 -12.90 45.58
CA LEU A 363 1.46 -12.72 47.02
C LEU A 363 2.88 -12.56 47.59
N ALA A 364 3.23 -11.37 48.05
CA ALA A 364 4.30 -11.22 49.01
C ALA A 364 3.81 -11.94 50.27
N ARG A 365 4.28 -13.16 50.51
CA ARG A 365 4.07 -13.84 51.78
C ARG A 365 4.73 -12.98 52.85
N SER A 366 3.94 -12.39 53.75
CA SER A 366 4.45 -11.97 55.04
C SER A 366 4.78 -13.25 55.82
N HIS A 367 6.06 -13.49 56.06
CA HIS A 367 6.46 -14.42 57.11
C HIS A 367 6.01 -13.82 58.45
N GLN A 368 5.22 -14.59 59.21
CA GLN A 368 4.98 -14.35 60.63
C GLN A 368 6.28 -14.50 61.43
#